data_AF-A0A8H3AKQ3-F1
#
_entry.id   AF-A0A8H3AKQ3-F1
#
_cell.length_a   1.000
_cell.length_b   1.000
_cell.length_c   1.000
_cell.angle_alpha   90.00
_cell.angle_beta   90.00
_cell.angle_gamma   90.00
#
_symmetry.space_group_name_H-M   'P 1'
#
loop_
_entity.id
_entity.type
_entity.pdbx_description
1 polymer ?
#
loop_
_entity_poly.entity_id
_entity_poly.type
_entity_poly.pdbx_seq_one_letter_code
_entity_poly.pdbx_strand_id
1 'polypeptide(L)'
;MFAEPLLRAQERAIKSKSPLRKFLWRKRVWFESTFGLSVMEPWERNMVLTFVFISWALLTIACYRTLPSTLHFWNERTRFYLHGNTNQTAATRLLGQTFSLASM
;
A
#
# COMPACT_ATOMS: atom_id res chain seq x y z
N MET A 1 -32.86 -21.67 -0.54
CA MET A 1 -33.19 -21.25 0.84
C MET A 1 -32.20 -20.24 1.45
N PHE A 2 -30.94 -20.17 0.99
CA PHE A 2 -29.88 -19.33 1.61
C PHE A 2 -29.78 -17.86 1.16
N ALA A 3 -30.51 -17.43 0.12
CA ALA A 3 -30.49 -16.06 -0.39
C ALA A 3 -31.45 -15.11 0.37
N GLU A 4 -32.42 -15.65 1.10
CA GLU A 4 -33.41 -14.91 1.91
C GLU A 4 -32.81 -13.81 2.80
N PRO A 5 -31.77 -14.05 3.61
CA PRO A 5 -31.20 -13.00 4.45
C PRO A 5 -30.51 -11.90 3.63
N LEU A 6 -29.94 -12.22 2.47
CA LEU A 6 -29.26 -11.25 1.60
C LEU A 6 -30.26 -10.34 0.90
N LEU A 7 -31.37 -10.89 0.41
CA LEU A 7 -32.46 -10.12 -0.21
C LEU A 7 -33.08 -9.15 0.79
N ARG A 8 -33.36 -9.61 2.02
CA ARG A 8 -33.87 -8.73 3.08
C ARG A 8 -32.85 -7.67 3.50
N ALA A 9 -31.55 -7.98 3.48
CA ALA A 9 -30.51 -7.00 3.76
C ALA A 9 -30.40 -5.94 2.64
N GLN A 10 -30.54 -6.38 1.39
CA GLN A 10 -30.57 -5.51 0.21
C GLN A 10 -31.73 -4.52 0.29
N GLU A 11 -32.94 -4.98 0.58
CA GLU A 11 -34.11 -4.12 0.72
C GLU A 11 -33.93 -3.06 1.81
N ARG A 12 -33.37 -3.44 2.97
CA ARG A 12 -33.07 -2.50 4.07
C ARG A 12 -32.01 -1.47 3.71
N ALA A 13 -31.03 -1.86 2.89
CA ALA A 13 -29.97 -0.98 2.43
C ALA A 13 -30.48 0.01 1.38
N ILE A 14 -31.32 -0.43 0.44
CA ILE A 14 -31.93 0.44 -0.58
C ILE A 14 -32.92 1.41 0.05
N LYS A 15 -33.76 0.95 0.98
CA LYS A 15 -34.73 1.78 1.72
C LYS A 15 -34.07 2.80 2.67
N SER A 16 -32.75 2.73 2.85
CA SER A 16 -32.01 3.68 3.68
C SER A 16 -32.00 5.09 3.12
N LYS A 17 -32.21 6.11 3.96
CA LYS A 17 -32.01 7.52 3.59
C LYS A 17 -30.56 7.99 3.75
N SER A 18 -29.76 7.29 4.57
CA SER A 18 -28.37 7.68 4.84
C SER A 18 -27.43 7.37 3.65
N PRO A 19 -26.63 8.35 3.17
CA PRO A 19 -25.71 8.14 2.07
C PRO A 19 -24.57 7.16 2.42
N LEU A 20 -24.08 7.19 3.66
CA LEU A 20 -23.03 6.27 4.15
C LEU A 20 -23.49 4.81 4.07
N ARG A 21 -24.74 4.54 4.45
CA ARG A 21 -25.29 3.18 4.44
C ARG A 21 -25.42 2.63 3.01
N LYS A 22 -25.80 3.48 2.04
CA LYS A 22 -25.82 3.11 0.62
C LYS A 22 -24.42 2.85 0.07
N PHE A 23 -23.44 3.67 0.46
CA PHE A 23 -22.05 3.50 0.02
C PHE A 23 -21.45 2.20 0.55
N LEU A 24 -21.57 1.94 1.86
CA LEU A 24 -21.10 0.70 2.48
C LEU A 24 -21.77 -0.53 1.87
N TRP A 25 -23.07 -0.46 1.58
CA TRP A 25 -23.77 -1.54 0.88
C TRP A 25 -23.18 -1.81 -0.51
N ARG A 26 -22.95 -0.77 -1.30
CA ARG A 26 -22.34 -0.90 -2.64
C ARG A 26 -20.95 -1.53 -2.56
N LYS A 27 -20.12 -1.09 -1.61
CA LYS A 27 -18.78 -1.64 -1.41
C LYS A 27 -18.81 -3.10 -0.96
N ARG A 28 -19.74 -3.45 -0.07
CA ARG A 28 -19.96 -4.84 0.36
C ARG A 28 -20.37 -5.73 -0.80
N VAL A 29 -21.35 -5.32 -1.61
CA VAL A 29 -21.81 -6.12 -2.77
C VAL A 29 -20.68 -6.29 -3.79
N TRP A 30 -19.92 -5.23 -4.06
CA TRP A 30 -18.76 -5.32 -4.95
C TRP A 30 -17.74 -6.33 -4.43
N PHE A 31 -17.37 -6.23 -3.14
CA PHE A 31 -16.45 -7.16 -2.50
C PHE A 31 -16.96 -8.61 -2.51
N GLU A 32 -18.23 -8.84 -2.15
CA GLU A 32 -18.85 -10.18 -2.17
C GLU A 32 -18.87 -10.77 -3.59
N SER A 33 -19.05 -9.94 -4.62
CA SER A 33 -19.04 -10.36 -6.03
C SER A 33 -17.64 -10.69 -6.56
N THR A 34 -16.62 -9.88 -6.24
CA THR A 34 -15.25 -10.07 -6.74
C THR A 34 -14.62 -11.34 -6.19
N PHE A 35 -14.89 -11.66 -4.92
CA PHE A 35 -14.34 -12.84 -4.25
C PHE A 35 -15.24 -14.07 -4.34
N GLY A 36 -16.40 -14.00 -5.01
CA GLY A 36 -17.33 -15.12 -5.13
C GLY A 36 -17.92 -15.60 -3.80
N LEU A 37 -17.89 -14.77 -2.76
CA LEU A 37 -18.32 -15.10 -1.39
C LEU A 37 -19.82 -15.37 -1.28
N SER A 38 -20.59 -15.08 -2.33
CA SER A 38 -22.02 -15.33 -2.41
C SER A 38 -22.38 -16.78 -2.70
N VAL A 39 -21.45 -17.59 -3.23
CA VAL A 39 -21.69 -18.99 -3.61
C VAL A 39 -21.20 -19.97 -2.56
N MET A 40 -20.22 -19.56 -1.74
CA MET A 40 -19.63 -20.39 -0.69
C MET A 40 -20.59 -20.63 0.48
N GLU A 41 -20.41 -21.77 1.15
CA GLU A 41 -21.13 -22.03 2.39
C GLU A 41 -20.70 -21.05 3.50
N PRO A 42 -21.57 -20.73 4.48
CA PRO A 42 -21.28 -19.73 5.51
C PRO A 42 -20.01 -20.04 6.31
N TRP A 43 -19.70 -21.32 6.53
CA TRP A 43 -18.53 -21.74 7.28
C TRP A 43 -17.23 -21.58 6.45
N GLU A 44 -17.25 -21.97 5.16
CA GLU A 44 -16.11 -21.82 4.23
C GLU A 44 -15.75 -20.35 4.06
N ARG A 45 -16.78 -19.52 3.87
CA ARG A 45 -16.64 -18.06 3.78
C ARG A 45 -15.90 -17.49 4.99
N ASN A 46 -16.23 -17.95 6.19
CA ASN A 46 -15.58 -17.47 7.42
C ASN A 46 -14.11 -17.89 7.49
N MET A 47 -13.76 -19.11 7.06
CA MET A 47 -12.37 -19.56 6.99
C MET A 47 -11.56 -18.73 6.00
N VAL A 48 -12.07 -18.53 4.77
CA VAL A 48 -11.40 -17.72 3.74
C VAL A 48 -11.17 -16.28 4.22
N LEU A 49 -12.19 -15.65 4.81
CA LEU A 49 -12.06 -14.30 5.35
C LEU A 49 -11.02 -14.21 6.47
N THR A 50 -10.92 -15.25 7.31
CA THR A 50 -9.91 -15.31 8.38
C THR A 50 -8.50 -15.40 7.79
N PHE A 51 -8.28 -16.27 6.80
CA PHE A 51 -6.99 -16.36 6.12
C PHE A 51 -6.59 -15.05 5.45
N VAL A 52 -7.50 -14.44 4.69
CA VAL A 52 -7.25 -13.14 4.04
C VAL A 52 -6.93 -12.06 5.07
N PHE A 53 -7.65 -12.03 6.19
CA PHE A 53 -7.41 -11.06 7.26
C PHE A 53 -6.03 -11.26 7.90
N ILE A 54 -5.65 -12.50 8.20
CA ILE A 54 -4.32 -12.83 8.74
C ILE A 54 -3.23 -12.44 7.74
N SER A 55 -3.35 -12.80 6.46
CA SER A 55 -2.38 -12.43 5.43
C SER A 55 -2.26 -10.91 5.29
N TRP A 56 -3.38 -10.18 5.32
CA TRP A 56 -3.38 -8.72 5.27
C TRP A 56 -2.76 -8.09 6.52
N ALA A 57 -3.01 -8.65 7.70
CA ALA A 57 -2.38 -8.21 8.95
C ALA A 57 -0.86 -8.44 8.91
N LEU A 58 -0.40 -9.61 8.46
CA LEU A 58 1.03 -9.88 8.30
C LEU A 58 1.68 -8.92 7.30
N LEU A 59 1.01 -8.66 6.17
CA LEU A 59 1.50 -7.72 5.16
C LEU A 59 1.60 -6.30 5.70
N THR A 60 0.59 -5.83 6.43
CA THR A 60 0.63 -4.49 7.03
C THR A 60 1.74 -4.38 8.07
N ILE A 61 1.92 -5.38 8.95
CA ILE A 61 3.03 -5.43 9.90
C ILE A 61 4.38 -5.41 9.16
N ALA A 62 4.52 -6.23 8.12
CA ALA A 62 5.73 -6.26 7.31
C ALA A 62 6.00 -4.90 6.67
N CYS A 63 5.00 -4.26 6.07
CA CYS A 63 5.12 -2.91 5.52
C CYS A 63 5.54 -1.90 6.60
N TYR A 64 4.84 -1.81 7.73
CA TYR A 64 5.20 -0.85 8.78
C TYR A 64 6.63 -1.05 9.30
N ARG A 65 7.11 -2.30 9.38
CA ARG A 65 8.46 -2.60 9.87
C ARG A 65 9.56 -2.39 8.82
N THR A 66 9.32 -2.76 7.57
CA THR A 66 10.35 -2.79 6.51
C THR A 66 10.37 -1.54 5.63
N LEU A 67 9.23 -0.86 5.47
CA LEU A 67 9.10 0.30 4.59
C LEU A 67 9.94 1.51 5.05
N PRO A 68 10.04 1.89 6.35
CA PRO A 68 10.85 3.04 6.73
C PRO A 68 12.36 2.81 6.52
N SER A 69 12.88 1.63 6.86
CA SER A 69 14.31 1.31 6.67
C SER A 69 14.66 1.26 5.18
N THR A 70 13.76 0.70 4.37
CA THR A 70 13.92 0.64 2.92
C THR A 70 13.88 2.05 2.33
N LEU A 71 12.90 2.90 2.69
CA LEU A 71 12.81 4.27 2.20
C LEU A 71 14.07 5.10 2.51
N HIS A 72 14.64 4.96 3.70
CA HIS A 72 15.89 5.65 4.05
C HIS A 72 17.02 5.27 3.09
N PHE A 73 17.15 3.98 2.79
CA PHE A 73 18.16 3.47 1.88
C PHE A 73 17.98 3.95 0.43
N TRP A 74 16.74 3.97 -0.07
CA TRP A 74 16.45 4.55 -1.40
C TRP A 74 16.70 6.05 -1.44
N ASN A 75 16.38 6.77 -0.36
CA ASN A 75 16.61 8.21 -0.24
C ASN A 75 18.11 8.53 -0.30
N GLU A 76 18.95 7.86 0.49
CA GLU A 76 20.41 8.07 0.47
C GLU A 76 21.01 7.85 -0.92
N ARG A 77 20.59 6.78 -1.60
CA ARG A 77 21.03 6.51 -2.97
C ARG A 77 20.55 7.54 -3.96
N THR A 78 19.28 7.94 -3.86
CA THR A 78 18.71 8.95 -4.75
C THR A 78 19.39 10.30 -4.54
N ARG A 79 19.71 10.67 -3.29
CA ARG A 79 20.50 11.87 -2.97
C ARG A 79 21.88 11.81 -3.59
N PHE A 80 22.57 10.67 -3.50
CA PHE A 80 23.88 10.47 -4.14
C PHE A 80 23.82 10.67 -5.67
N TYR A 81 22.82 10.10 -6.34
CA TYR A 81 22.67 10.24 -7.79
C TYR A 81 22.20 11.63 -8.23
N LEU A 82 21.31 12.29 -7.48
CA LEU A 82 20.79 13.62 -7.81
C LEU A 82 21.76 14.75 -7.47
N HIS A 83 22.45 14.69 -6.34
CA HIS A 83 23.45 15.71 -5.92
C HIS A 83 24.85 15.42 -6.47
N GLY A 84 24.96 14.41 -7.34
CA GLY A 84 26.13 13.99 -8.10
C GLY A 84 27.43 14.68 -7.73
N ASN A 85 28.22 14.04 -6.87
CA ASN A 85 29.65 14.25 -6.67
C ASN A 85 30.18 15.70 -6.65
N THR A 86 29.37 16.68 -6.23
CA THR A 86 29.79 18.09 -6.15
C THR A 86 31.08 18.26 -5.35
N ASN A 87 31.23 17.44 -4.31
CA ASN A 87 32.41 17.36 -3.44
C ASN A 87 33.66 16.87 -4.18
N GLN A 88 33.55 15.87 -5.06
CA GLN A 88 34.71 15.33 -5.76
C GLN A 88 35.13 16.19 -6.94
N THR A 89 34.19 16.84 -7.66
CA THR A 89 34.53 17.86 -8.66
C THR A 89 35.12 19.13 -8.05
N ALA A 90 34.68 19.55 -6.86
CA ALA A 90 35.28 20.68 -6.16
C ALA A 90 36.70 20.34 -5.65
N ALA A 91 36.89 19.18 -5.03
CA ALA A 91 38.20 18.73 -4.56
C ALA A 91 39.19 18.50 -5.71
N THR A 92 38.79 17.90 -6.83
CA THR A 92 39.67 17.75 -8.01
C THR A 92 39.96 19.08 -8.71
N ARG A 93 39.02 20.02 -8.73
CA ARG A 93 39.29 21.38 -9.25
C ARG A 93 40.25 22.16 -8.36
N LEU A 94 40.11 22.08 -7.04
CA LEU A 94 41.01 22.73 -6.09
C LEU A 94 42.42 22.13 -6.16
N LEU A 95 42.54 20.80 -6.20
CA LEU A 95 43.82 20.13 -6.39
C LEU A 95 44.46 20.50 -7.75
N GLY A 96 43.67 20.53 -8.83
CA GLY A 96 44.15 21.00 -10.14
C GLY A 96 44.65 22.45 -10.13
N GLN A 97 43.99 23.34 -9.40
CA GLN A 97 44.42 24.74 -9.24
C GLN A 97 45.69 24.88 -8.41
N THR A 98 45.84 24.13 -7.31
CA THR A 98 47.06 24.18 -6.49
C THR A 98 48.28 23.62 -7.23
N PHE A 99 48.10 22.55 -8.02
CA PHE A 99 49.19 22.01 -8.84
C PHE A 99 49.60 22.98 -9.96
N SER A 100 48.66 23.73 -10.55
CA SER A 100 48.96 24.74 -11.58
C SER A 100 49.69 25.98 -11.05
N LEU A 101 49.47 26.37 -9.79
CA LEU A 101 50.18 27.49 -9.15
C LEU A 101 51.57 27.10 -8.63
N ALA A 102 51.78 25.82 -8.32
CA ALA A 102 53.08 25.30 -7.88
C ALA A 102 54.05 25.02 -9.04
N SER A 103 53.59 25.09 -10.30
CA SER A 103 54.38 24.84 -11.51
C SER A 103 54.74 26.12 -12.30
N MET A 104 54.56 27.31 -11.72
CA MET A 104 54.99 28.61 -12.29
C MET A 104 56.16 29.19 -11.50
#